data_AF-A0A925DLI3-F1
#
_entry.id   AF-A0A925DLI3-F1
#
_cell.length_a   1.000
_cell.length_b   1.000
_cell.length_c   1.000
_cell.angle_alpha   90.00
_cell.angle_beta   90.00
_cell.angle_gamma   90.00
#
_symmetry.space_group_name_H-M   'P 1'
#
loop_
_entity.id
_entity.type
_entity.pdbx_description
1 polymer ?
#
loop_
_entity_poly.entity_id
_entity_poly.type
_entity_poly.pdbx_seq_one_letter_code
_entity_poly.pdbx_strand_id
1 'polypeptide(L)'
;MKNFKKAVLIIFLFAFANNIAAQPGFEKTATNFGTDANGKTTRILFIFDCSFSMYGIWSNNETRMEIAKRILSSFMDSLKPVPNLEIAFRCYGHQTSYMQHDCKDTKLEVPFGKPSENAELIKSKIKALKPTGTTPIAYTLEQCAPDFTECTNCKNVIILITDGIEECDGDPCAISIALQKKKVFLRPFIIGISDIGKFISAFSCMGKFYNVDNPVNFNGVLKKIMTEAMTQTTVQVNLNDIEKKPTETDVDMTFYEQSTGKIIYNMIHTINERGNPDTIIINPDLTYKILVHTIPPIEKQNLVIKKGIHNTIPIDAPQGFLTLKVEGSYNDKPVQAIVRKAGEMKTLNLQEFEKTEKYLVGKYDLEVLTLPRTKIANVEIKQSSTQTIKIPGSGLVDMQRPALGSGSIYLEEGGKITWIFNLRDDILNEVFFLQPGNYRIEFRRKDQKDSEKSIEKKFSVKSGSNQTIKIQ
;
A
#
# COMPACT_ATOMS: atom_id res chain seq x y z
N MET A 1 38.54 -6.99 -89.89
CA MET A 1 38.70 -5.52 -89.79
C MET A 1 37.33 -4.87 -89.61
N LYS A 2 37.26 -3.76 -88.86
CA LYS A 2 36.21 -2.72 -88.81
C LYS A 2 34.74 -3.07 -89.19
N ASN A 3 33.88 -2.88 -88.18
CA ASN A 3 32.58 -2.18 -88.23
C ASN A 3 31.39 -2.82 -88.98
N PHE A 4 30.10 -2.53 -88.74
CA PHE A 4 29.27 -1.96 -87.64
C PHE A 4 27.94 -1.55 -88.33
N LYS A 5 26.78 -2.24 -88.12
CA LYS A 5 25.41 -1.67 -88.17
C LYS A 5 24.26 -2.71 -88.05
N LYS A 6 23.49 -2.56 -86.95
CA LYS A 6 22.00 -2.58 -86.76
C LYS A 6 21.07 -3.70 -87.33
N ALA A 7 20.05 -3.99 -86.48
CA ALA A 7 18.77 -4.69 -86.73
C ALA A 7 18.90 -6.21 -87.00
N VAL A 8 17.96 -7.12 -86.71
CA VAL A 8 16.48 -7.17 -86.43
C VAL A 8 16.25 -8.35 -85.43
N LEU A 9 15.22 -8.51 -84.57
CA LEU A 9 14.20 -7.71 -83.83
C LEU A 9 13.34 -8.72 -82.99
N ILE A 10 12.68 -8.34 -81.87
CA ILE A 10 11.30 -8.75 -81.42
C ILE A 10 11.01 -8.43 -79.93
N ILE A 11 10.11 -7.46 -79.73
CA ILE A 11 8.98 -7.35 -78.77
C ILE A 11 9.03 -8.06 -77.40
N PHE A 12 8.91 -7.28 -76.31
CA PHE A 12 7.81 -7.42 -75.33
C PHE A 12 7.46 -6.05 -74.70
N LEU A 13 6.28 -5.92 -74.09
CA LEU A 13 5.70 -4.63 -73.67
C LEU A 13 6.42 -3.96 -72.49
N PHE A 14 6.50 -2.63 -72.54
CA PHE A 14 6.82 -1.79 -71.37
C PHE A 14 5.58 -1.56 -70.51
N ALA A 15 5.70 -1.80 -69.20
CA ALA A 15 4.78 -1.28 -68.19
C ALA A 15 5.60 -0.61 -67.08
N PHE A 16 5.64 0.73 -67.07
CA PHE A 16 6.33 1.50 -66.04
C PHE A 16 5.49 1.53 -64.75
N ALA A 17 5.72 0.57 -63.86
CA ALA A 17 5.23 0.63 -62.49
C ALA A 17 6.16 1.50 -61.64
N ASN A 18 5.72 2.71 -61.28
CA ASN A 18 6.45 3.59 -60.37
C ASN A 18 6.45 3.01 -58.94
N ASN A 19 7.57 2.43 -58.52
CA ASN A 19 7.81 2.07 -57.12
C ASN A 19 8.06 3.33 -56.26
N ILE A 20 7.00 4.07 -55.95
CA ILE A 20 6.98 4.96 -54.79
C ILE A 20 6.61 4.07 -53.60
N ALA A 21 7.61 3.75 -52.77
CA ALA A 21 7.40 2.97 -51.56
C ALA A 21 6.56 3.78 -50.55
N ALA A 22 5.26 3.48 -50.46
CA ALA A 22 4.41 4.02 -49.42
C ALA A 22 4.94 3.57 -48.05
N GLN A 23 5.18 4.53 -47.14
CA GLN A 23 5.57 4.20 -45.77
C GLN A 23 4.41 3.46 -45.07
N PRO A 24 4.67 2.40 -44.28
CA PRO A 24 3.63 1.57 -43.69
C PRO A 24 2.77 2.37 -42.70
N GLY A 25 1.45 2.17 -42.79
CA GLY A 25 0.44 3.02 -42.13
C GLY A 25 0.41 2.95 -40.60
N PHE A 26 0.00 4.06 -39.98
CA PHE A 26 -0.03 4.33 -38.53
C PHE A 26 -1.17 3.60 -37.77
N GLU A 27 -1.64 2.45 -38.27
CA GLU A 27 -3.01 1.97 -38.00
C GLU A 27 -3.12 0.87 -36.91
N LYS A 28 -2.04 0.53 -36.19
CA LYS A 28 -2.03 -0.59 -35.22
C LYS A 28 -1.31 -0.32 -33.87
N THR A 29 -1.45 0.89 -33.30
CA THR A 29 -0.84 1.24 -31.99
C THR A 29 -1.76 1.93 -30.97
N ALA A 30 -3.08 1.77 -31.13
CA ALA A 30 -4.10 2.35 -30.23
C ALA A 30 -4.29 1.60 -28.89
N THR A 31 -3.76 0.38 -28.74
CA THR A 31 -4.06 -0.54 -27.63
C THR A 31 -3.33 -0.26 -26.31
N ASN A 32 -2.44 0.72 -26.24
CA ASN A 32 -1.52 0.91 -25.10
C ASN A 32 -1.87 2.11 -24.21
N PHE A 33 -3.16 2.32 -23.95
CA PHE A 33 -3.65 3.08 -22.80
C PHE A 33 -4.25 2.09 -21.80
N GLY A 34 -3.58 1.89 -20.66
CA GLY A 34 -3.97 0.87 -19.68
C GLY A 34 -5.34 1.16 -19.08
N THR A 35 -6.28 0.25 -19.31
CA THR A 35 -7.67 0.35 -18.84
C THR A 35 -7.76 0.10 -17.35
N ASP A 36 -8.55 0.92 -16.65
CA ASP A 36 -8.81 0.76 -15.21
C ASP A 36 -9.57 -0.54 -14.92
N ALA A 37 -8.97 -1.43 -14.12
CA ALA A 37 -9.50 -2.76 -13.82
C ALA A 37 -10.79 -2.73 -12.98
N ASN A 38 -11.07 -1.62 -12.28
CA ASN A 38 -12.26 -1.45 -11.43
C ASN A 38 -13.38 -0.65 -12.14
N GLY A 39 -13.32 -0.50 -13.48
CA GLY A 39 -14.36 0.18 -14.26
C GLY A 39 -14.51 1.68 -13.94
N LYS A 40 -13.50 2.29 -13.32
CA LYS A 40 -13.52 3.65 -12.82
C LYS A 40 -13.29 4.67 -13.94
N THR A 41 -14.13 5.71 -14.01
CA THR A 41 -14.04 6.72 -15.07
C THR A 41 -12.92 7.71 -14.79
N THR A 42 -11.97 7.84 -15.71
CA THR A 42 -10.99 8.95 -15.67
C THR A 42 -11.59 10.17 -16.39
N ARG A 43 -11.60 11.32 -15.72
CA ARG A 43 -12.12 12.60 -16.24
C ARG A 43 -10.94 13.53 -16.50
N ILE A 44 -10.74 13.92 -17.76
CA ILE A 44 -9.60 14.76 -18.17
C ILE A 44 -10.08 16.07 -18.79
N LEU A 45 -9.88 17.17 -18.06
CA LEU A 45 -10.05 18.52 -18.58
C LEU A 45 -8.75 18.99 -19.23
N PHE A 46 -8.79 19.20 -20.54
CA PHE A 46 -7.72 19.90 -21.24
C PHE A 46 -7.95 21.41 -21.12
N ILE A 47 -7.00 22.12 -20.52
CA ILE A 47 -6.92 23.58 -20.58
C ILE A 47 -5.92 23.93 -21.68
N PHE A 48 -6.30 24.81 -22.59
CA PHE A 48 -5.47 25.20 -23.72
C PHE A 48 -5.28 26.73 -23.78
N ASP A 49 -4.01 27.12 -23.73
CA ASP A 49 -3.54 28.49 -23.79
C ASP A 49 -3.77 29.13 -25.16
N CYS A 50 -4.46 30.28 -25.18
CA CYS A 50 -4.61 31.17 -26.32
C CYS A 50 -4.18 32.60 -25.98
N SER A 51 -3.26 32.77 -25.04
CA SER A 51 -2.59 34.05 -24.82
C SER A 51 -1.79 34.49 -26.04
N PHE A 52 -1.42 35.77 -26.08
CA PHE A 52 -0.68 36.36 -27.20
C PHE A 52 0.74 35.77 -27.38
N SER A 53 1.38 35.23 -26.33
CA SER A 53 2.71 34.60 -26.41
C SER A 53 2.74 33.38 -27.34
N MET A 54 1.61 32.68 -27.47
CA MET A 54 1.45 31.53 -28.37
C MET A 54 1.54 31.87 -29.88
N TYR A 55 1.57 33.16 -30.26
CA TYR A 55 2.01 33.59 -31.61
C TYR A 55 3.53 33.42 -31.84
N GLY A 56 4.31 33.18 -30.79
CA GLY A 56 5.77 33.00 -30.90
C GLY A 56 6.15 31.86 -31.86
N ILE A 57 7.10 32.12 -32.76
CA ILE A 57 7.69 31.10 -33.64
C ILE A 57 8.49 30.11 -32.78
N TRP A 58 8.32 28.81 -33.01
CA TRP A 58 9.00 27.76 -32.24
C TRP A 58 9.86 26.84 -33.09
N SER A 59 9.38 26.39 -34.26
CA SER A 59 10.15 25.51 -35.15
C SER A 59 9.62 25.60 -36.58
N ASN A 60 10.48 25.38 -37.58
CA ASN A 60 10.14 25.37 -39.02
C ASN A 60 9.34 26.60 -39.52
N ASN A 61 9.48 27.75 -38.85
CA ASN A 61 8.68 28.96 -39.07
C ASN A 61 7.16 28.80 -38.80
N GLU A 62 6.76 27.75 -38.08
CA GLU A 62 5.42 27.60 -37.47
C GLU A 62 5.39 28.26 -36.08
N THR A 63 4.23 28.81 -35.71
CA THR A 63 3.96 29.32 -34.35
C THR A 63 3.72 28.19 -33.35
N ARG A 64 3.94 28.46 -32.05
CA ARG A 64 3.54 27.54 -30.97
C ARG A 64 2.06 27.15 -31.07
N MET A 65 1.18 28.11 -31.36
CA MET A 65 -0.24 27.88 -31.58
C MET A 65 -0.52 26.88 -32.71
N GLU A 66 0.08 27.03 -33.89
CA GLU A 66 -0.15 26.13 -35.03
C GLU A 66 0.31 24.70 -34.73
N ILE A 67 1.50 24.56 -34.12
CA ILE A 67 2.04 23.27 -33.70
C ILE A 67 1.14 22.64 -32.63
N ALA A 68 0.77 23.40 -31.59
CA ALA A 68 -0.07 22.92 -30.49
C ALA A 68 -1.47 22.51 -30.98
N LYS A 69 -2.10 23.30 -31.86
CA LYS A 69 -3.37 22.95 -32.52
C LYS A 69 -3.25 21.65 -33.29
N ARG A 70 -2.23 21.52 -34.14
CA ARG A 70 -2.00 20.36 -35.01
C ARG A 70 -1.81 19.09 -34.19
N ILE A 71 -0.97 19.14 -33.17
CA ILE A 71 -0.63 17.96 -32.36
C ILE A 71 -1.77 17.61 -31.40
N LEU A 72 -2.40 18.58 -30.71
CA LEU A 72 -3.55 18.30 -29.86
C LEU A 72 -4.76 17.76 -30.66
N SER A 73 -4.99 18.26 -31.87
CA SER A 73 -6.03 17.71 -32.77
C SER A 73 -5.76 16.26 -33.14
N SER A 74 -4.51 15.93 -33.50
CA SER A 74 -4.09 14.53 -33.76
C SER A 74 -4.17 13.67 -32.50
N PHE A 75 -3.92 14.24 -31.33
CA PHE A 75 -3.98 13.54 -30.06
C PHE A 75 -5.42 13.17 -29.69
N MET A 76 -6.41 14.05 -29.93
CA MET A 76 -7.83 13.75 -29.72
C MET A 76 -8.31 12.52 -30.49
N ASP A 77 -7.82 12.30 -31.72
CA ASP A 77 -8.14 11.09 -32.49
C ASP A 77 -7.66 9.81 -31.82
N SER A 78 -6.54 9.86 -31.08
CA SER A 78 -6.01 8.71 -30.33
C SER A 78 -6.80 8.36 -29.06
N LEU A 79 -7.70 9.25 -28.61
CA LEU A 79 -8.51 9.05 -27.40
C LEU A 79 -9.87 8.42 -27.69
N LYS A 80 -10.38 8.53 -28.92
CA LYS A 80 -11.66 7.96 -29.36
C LYS A 80 -11.91 6.49 -28.95
N PRO A 81 -10.93 5.55 -29.03
CA PRO A 81 -11.15 4.15 -28.68
C PRO A 81 -10.95 3.84 -27.18
N VAL A 82 -10.65 4.83 -26.32
CA VAL A 82 -10.31 4.58 -24.91
C VAL A 82 -11.59 4.44 -24.07
N PRO A 83 -11.85 3.28 -23.44
CA PRO A 83 -13.01 3.09 -22.57
C PRO A 83 -12.81 3.77 -21.20
N ASN A 84 -13.91 4.04 -20.49
CA ASN A 84 -13.92 4.64 -19.15
C ASN A 84 -13.14 5.97 -19.06
N LEU A 85 -13.12 6.72 -20.16
CA LEU A 85 -12.56 8.06 -20.26
C LEU A 85 -13.67 9.06 -20.58
N GLU A 86 -13.69 10.19 -19.91
CA GLU A 86 -14.47 11.39 -20.23
C GLU A 86 -13.49 12.56 -20.45
N ILE A 87 -13.68 13.33 -21.51
CA ILE A 87 -12.82 14.48 -21.85
C ILE A 87 -13.64 15.77 -21.93
N ALA A 88 -13.03 16.87 -21.47
CA ALA A 88 -13.56 18.23 -21.57
C ALA A 88 -12.47 19.19 -22.09
N PHE A 89 -12.86 20.37 -22.56
CA PHE A 89 -11.96 21.34 -23.15
C PHE A 89 -12.32 22.78 -22.76
N ARG A 90 -11.38 23.44 -22.08
CA ARG A 90 -11.43 24.85 -21.67
C ARG A 90 -10.30 25.61 -22.33
N CYS A 91 -10.54 26.86 -22.72
CA CYS A 91 -9.53 27.77 -23.24
C CYS A 91 -9.47 29.04 -22.38
N TYR A 92 -8.36 29.76 -22.47
CA TYR A 92 -8.21 31.10 -21.89
C TYR A 92 -7.47 32.02 -22.87
N GLY A 93 -7.74 33.32 -22.79
CA GLY A 93 -7.16 34.34 -23.68
C GLY A 93 -7.71 34.32 -25.11
N HIS A 94 -8.80 33.60 -25.38
CA HIS A 94 -9.35 33.44 -26.74
C HIS A 94 -10.59 34.30 -27.03
N GLN A 95 -11.10 35.05 -26.04
CA GLN A 95 -12.31 35.86 -26.17
C GLN A 95 -12.01 37.35 -26.36
N THR A 96 -10.87 37.82 -25.87
CA THR A 96 -10.49 39.24 -25.79
C THR A 96 -9.18 39.53 -26.53
N SER A 97 -8.82 40.81 -26.62
CA SER A 97 -7.50 41.26 -27.06
C SER A 97 -6.59 41.52 -25.86
N TYR A 98 -5.31 41.20 -25.98
CA TYR A 98 -4.26 41.45 -24.98
C TYR A 98 -4.27 42.89 -24.45
N MET A 99 -4.58 43.86 -25.32
CA MET A 99 -4.71 45.29 -24.98
C MET A 99 -5.87 45.61 -24.00
N GLN A 100 -6.80 44.67 -23.78
CA GLN A 100 -7.88 44.78 -22.80
C GLN A 100 -7.50 44.16 -21.44
N HIS A 101 -6.42 43.37 -21.39
CA HIS A 101 -5.90 42.71 -20.19
C HIS A 101 -6.98 41.99 -19.35
N ASP A 102 -7.88 41.26 -20.02
CA ASP A 102 -8.97 40.56 -19.34
C ASP A 102 -8.47 39.31 -18.61
N CYS A 103 -8.12 39.50 -17.35
CA CYS A 103 -7.75 38.45 -16.41
C CYS A 103 -8.89 37.48 -16.04
N LYS A 104 -10.05 37.56 -16.72
CA LYS A 104 -11.18 36.63 -16.61
C LYS A 104 -11.55 35.96 -17.95
N ASP A 105 -10.76 36.15 -19.01
CA ASP A 105 -10.91 35.47 -20.30
C ASP A 105 -10.62 33.97 -20.16
N THR A 106 -11.63 33.19 -19.75
CA THR A 106 -11.57 31.73 -19.63
C THR A 106 -12.95 31.09 -19.80
N LYS A 107 -13.04 30.03 -20.61
CA LYS A 107 -14.33 29.38 -20.91
C LYS A 107 -14.20 27.91 -21.26
N LEU A 108 -15.08 27.12 -20.67
CA LEU A 108 -15.37 25.74 -21.06
C LEU A 108 -16.03 25.75 -22.44
N GLU A 109 -15.28 25.35 -23.47
CA GLU A 109 -15.75 25.32 -24.87
C GLU A 109 -16.41 23.97 -25.24
N VAL A 110 -16.05 22.88 -24.53
CA VAL A 110 -16.70 21.57 -24.61
C VAL A 110 -16.78 20.96 -23.20
N PRO A 111 -17.98 20.68 -22.65
CA PRO A 111 -18.14 20.04 -21.34
C PRO A 111 -17.77 18.55 -21.37
N PHE A 112 -17.71 17.90 -20.20
CA PHE A 112 -17.38 16.47 -20.11
C PHE A 112 -18.32 15.57 -20.91
N GLY A 113 -17.72 14.65 -21.66
CA GLY A 113 -18.40 13.66 -22.51
C GLY A 113 -17.41 12.63 -23.04
N LYS A 114 -17.90 11.60 -23.74
CA LYS A 114 -17.05 10.49 -24.20
C LYS A 114 -16.12 10.94 -25.33
N PRO A 115 -14.87 10.43 -25.41
CA PRO A 115 -13.96 10.72 -26.52
C PRO A 115 -14.53 10.44 -27.91
N SER A 116 -15.39 9.43 -28.06
CA SER A 116 -16.11 9.10 -29.30
C SER A 116 -16.97 10.26 -29.83
N GLU A 117 -17.48 11.10 -28.94
CA GLU A 117 -18.37 12.23 -29.23
C GLU A 117 -17.57 13.54 -29.20
N ASN A 118 -16.84 13.79 -28.11
CA ASN A 118 -16.17 15.05 -27.85
C ASN A 118 -14.91 15.30 -28.69
N ALA A 119 -14.22 14.27 -29.20
CA ALA A 119 -12.96 14.47 -29.92
C ALA A 119 -13.12 15.40 -31.15
N GLU A 120 -14.21 15.27 -31.93
CA GLU A 120 -14.44 16.16 -33.07
C GLU A 120 -14.96 17.55 -32.69
N LEU A 121 -15.73 17.66 -31.59
CA LEU A 121 -16.12 18.96 -31.05
C LEU A 121 -14.88 19.76 -30.61
N ILE A 122 -13.98 19.10 -29.87
CA ILE A 122 -12.71 19.67 -29.39
C ILE A 122 -11.80 20.03 -30.58
N LYS A 123 -11.61 19.13 -31.56
CA LYS A 123 -10.86 19.43 -32.79
C LYS A 123 -11.44 20.62 -33.57
N SER A 124 -12.77 20.77 -33.60
CA SER A 124 -13.44 21.88 -34.28
C SER A 124 -13.21 23.21 -33.55
N LYS A 125 -13.26 23.22 -32.21
CA LYS A 125 -12.89 24.38 -31.39
C LYS A 125 -11.42 24.75 -31.60
N ILE A 126 -10.49 23.80 -31.42
CA ILE A 126 -9.04 23.99 -31.56
C ILE A 126 -8.68 24.68 -32.88
N LYS A 127 -9.27 24.25 -34.00
CA LYS A 127 -9.05 24.89 -35.32
C LYS A 127 -9.39 26.37 -35.32
N ALA A 128 -10.52 26.76 -34.72
CA ALA A 128 -11.08 28.12 -34.75
C ALA A 128 -10.40 29.14 -33.82
N LEU A 129 -9.69 28.68 -32.77
CA LEU A 129 -9.03 29.57 -31.79
C LEU A 129 -8.03 30.54 -32.44
N LYS A 130 -7.79 31.68 -31.80
CA LYS A 130 -6.69 32.62 -32.13
C LYS A 130 -5.98 33.03 -30.84
N PRO A 131 -4.64 33.15 -30.83
CA PRO A 131 -3.89 33.54 -29.64
C PRO A 131 -3.95 35.07 -29.45
N THR A 132 -5.00 35.59 -28.82
CA THR A 132 -5.28 37.04 -28.82
C THR A 132 -5.21 37.74 -27.48
N GLY A 133 -5.38 37.02 -26.36
CA GLY A 133 -5.58 37.59 -25.02
C GLY A 133 -4.40 37.42 -24.06
N THR A 134 -4.70 37.46 -22.76
CA THR A 134 -3.75 37.43 -21.63
C THR A 134 -3.65 36.02 -21.03
N THR A 135 -2.76 35.79 -20.07
CA THR A 135 -2.51 34.49 -19.39
C THR A 135 -3.06 34.40 -17.94
N PRO A 136 -4.39 34.28 -17.71
CA PRO A 136 -4.98 34.09 -16.38
C PRO A 136 -5.09 32.61 -15.98
N ILE A 137 -3.96 31.96 -15.69
CA ILE A 137 -3.92 30.52 -15.35
C ILE A 137 -4.61 30.28 -13.99
N ALA A 138 -4.38 31.13 -13.00
CA ALA A 138 -4.96 31.05 -11.66
C ALA A 138 -6.49 31.06 -11.69
N TYR A 139 -7.08 32.10 -12.28
CA TYR A 139 -8.53 32.22 -12.42
C TYR A 139 -9.11 31.10 -13.29
N THR A 140 -8.41 30.69 -14.36
CA THR A 140 -8.79 29.52 -15.16
C THR A 140 -8.87 28.26 -14.30
N LEU A 141 -7.88 27.97 -13.45
CA LEU A 141 -7.85 26.81 -12.56
C LEU A 141 -8.93 26.86 -11.47
N GLU A 142 -9.29 28.06 -10.98
CA GLU A 142 -10.45 28.23 -10.10
C GLU A 142 -11.75 27.86 -10.82
N GLN A 143 -11.96 28.39 -12.03
CA GLN A 143 -13.13 28.08 -12.86
C GLN A 143 -13.18 26.63 -13.36
N CYS A 144 -12.08 25.87 -13.28
CA CYS A 144 -12.09 24.42 -13.51
C CYS A 144 -12.75 23.61 -12.38
N ALA A 145 -12.76 24.13 -11.15
CA ALA A 145 -13.32 23.39 -10.01
C ALA A 145 -14.81 23.01 -10.16
N PRO A 146 -15.73 23.89 -10.65
CA PRO A 146 -17.11 23.53 -10.93
C PRO A 146 -17.31 22.69 -12.21
N ASP A 147 -16.36 22.69 -13.16
CA ASP A 147 -16.46 21.87 -14.38
C ASP A 147 -16.50 20.36 -14.05
N PHE A 148 -15.84 19.95 -12.96
CA PHE A 148 -15.88 18.58 -12.45
C PHE A 148 -17.12 18.33 -11.58
N THR A 149 -18.19 17.83 -12.19
CA THR A 149 -19.37 17.35 -11.46
C THR A 149 -19.01 16.25 -10.45
N GLU A 150 -19.80 16.15 -9.37
CA GLU A 150 -19.59 15.11 -8.35
C GLU A 150 -19.67 13.70 -8.94
N CYS A 151 -18.75 12.84 -8.52
CA CYS A 151 -18.70 11.44 -8.92
C CYS A 151 -17.98 10.61 -7.87
N THR A 152 -18.63 9.53 -7.41
CA THR A 152 -18.09 8.62 -6.39
C THR A 152 -16.99 7.71 -6.94
N ASN A 153 -17.12 7.25 -8.19
CA ASN A 153 -16.13 6.40 -8.86
C ASN A 153 -15.49 7.07 -10.09
N CYS A 154 -14.88 8.24 -9.89
CA CYS A 154 -14.09 8.93 -10.92
C CYS A 154 -12.67 9.31 -10.44
N LYS A 155 -11.77 9.58 -11.39
CA LYS A 155 -10.42 10.17 -11.18
C LYS A 155 -10.33 11.46 -11.99
N ASN A 156 -10.24 12.61 -11.32
CA ASN A 156 -10.27 13.91 -11.98
C ASN A 156 -8.85 14.43 -12.23
N VAL A 157 -8.55 14.79 -13.48
CA VAL A 157 -7.23 15.27 -13.92
C VAL A 157 -7.39 16.50 -14.79
N ILE A 158 -6.54 17.51 -14.58
CA ILE A 158 -6.40 18.67 -15.44
C ILE A 158 -5.07 18.57 -16.18
N ILE A 159 -5.08 18.69 -17.50
CA ILE A 159 -3.87 18.85 -18.32
C ILE A 159 -3.85 20.29 -18.82
N LEU A 160 -2.92 21.08 -18.29
CA LEU A 160 -2.73 22.49 -18.66
C LEU A 160 -1.66 22.57 -19.75
N ILE A 161 -2.04 23.00 -20.95
CA ILE A 161 -1.18 23.18 -22.11
C ILE A 161 -0.92 24.68 -22.27
N THR A 162 0.32 25.14 -22.10
CA THR A 162 0.69 26.58 -22.08
C THR A 162 2.13 26.84 -22.54
N ASP A 163 2.45 28.07 -22.94
CA ASP A 163 3.84 28.53 -23.12
C ASP A 163 4.31 29.58 -22.08
N GLY A 164 3.43 29.98 -21.16
CA GLY A 164 3.60 31.13 -20.27
C GLY A 164 3.53 30.83 -18.76
N ILE A 165 3.82 31.85 -17.97
CA ILE A 165 3.55 31.94 -16.53
C ILE A 165 2.28 32.80 -16.31
N GLU A 166 1.78 32.87 -15.07
CA GLU A 166 0.70 33.78 -14.70
C GLU A 166 1.02 35.24 -15.05
N GLU A 167 0.09 35.95 -15.71
CA GLU A 167 0.20 37.39 -16.03
C GLU A 167 -0.78 38.28 -15.25
N CYS A 168 -1.59 37.69 -14.35
CA CYS A 168 -2.78 38.32 -13.76
C CYS A 168 -2.78 38.33 -12.21
N ASP A 169 -1.61 38.41 -11.59
CA ASP A 169 -1.37 38.49 -10.13
C ASP A 169 -2.01 37.38 -9.26
N GLY A 170 -2.52 36.32 -9.87
CA GLY A 170 -3.09 35.17 -9.16
C GLY A 170 -2.04 34.22 -8.59
N ASP A 171 -2.49 33.29 -7.73
CA ASP A 171 -1.66 32.21 -7.19
C ASP A 171 -2.13 30.81 -7.68
N PRO A 172 -1.58 30.32 -8.80
CA PRO A 172 -1.80 28.95 -9.27
C PRO A 172 -1.35 27.85 -8.28
N CYS A 173 -0.39 28.12 -7.38
CA CYS A 173 0.04 27.17 -6.35
C CYS A 173 -1.08 26.92 -5.34
N ALA A 174 -1.63 27.98 -4.74
CA ALA A 174 -2.72 27.89 -3.77
C ALA A 174 -3.95 27.21 -4.38
N ILE A 175 -4.28 27.52 -5.64
CA ILE A 175 -5.42 26.96 -6.36
C ILE A 175 -5.18 25.48 -6.70
N SER A 176 -3.97 25.09 -7.12
CA SER A 176 -3.62 23.67 -7.30
C SER A 176 -3.71 22.87 -5.99
N ILE A 177 -3.30 23.45 -4.86
CA ILE A 177 -3.47 22.82 -3.53
C ILE A 177 -4.97 22.66 -3.18
N ALA A 178 -5.81 23.65 -3.52
CA ALA A 178 -7.26 23.56 -3.34
C ALA A 178 -7.92 22.49 -4.24
N LEU A 179 -7.49 22.38 -5.49
CA LEU A 179 -7.92 21.34 -6.43
C LEU A 179 -7.50 19.94 -5.96
N GLN A 180 -6.27 19.77 -5.47
CA GLN A 180 -5.77 18.50 -4.93
C GLN A 180 -6.56 18.07 -3.67
N LYS A 181 -6.95 19.00 -2.79
CA LYS A 181 -7.88 18.73 -1.67
C LYS A 181 -9.25 18.23 -2.16
N LYS A 182 -9.71 18.68 -3.33
CA LYS A 182 -10.92 18.18 -4.04
C LYS A 182 -10.66 16.93 -4.89
N LYS A 183 -9.50 16.27 -4.77
CA LYS A 183 -9.07 15.08 -5.55
C LYS A 183 -8.95 15.32 -7.07
N VAL A 184 -8.74 16.58 -7.47
CA VAL A 184 -8.46 16.98 -8.86
C VAL A 184 -6.95 17.19 -9.01
N PHE A 185 -6.30 16.45 -9.91
CA PHE A 185 -4.85 16.45 -10.09
C PHE A 185 -4.42 17.29 -11.29
N LEU A 186 -3.66 18.36 -11.07
CA LEU A 186 -3.08 19.18 -12.13
C LEU A 186 -1.82 18.53 -12.73
N ARG A 187 -1.65 18.64 -14.04
CA ARG A 187 -0.46 18.23 -14.81
C ARG A 187 -0.11 19.34 -15.82
N PRO A 188 0.82 20.24 -15.48
CA PRO A 188 1.29 21.27 -16.41
C PRO A 188 2.15 20.66 -17.53
N PHE A 189 1.89 21.09 -18.76
CA PHE A 189 2.57 20.69 -19.98
C PHE A 189 2.94 21.96 -20.73
N ILE A 190 4.23 22.28 -20.75
CA ILE A 190 4.75 23.57 -21.18
C ILE A 190 5.42 23.44 -22.55
N ILE A 191 5.18 24.42 -23.42
CA ILE A 191 5.59 24.42 -24.83
C ILE A 191 6.79 25.35 -25.05
N GLY A 192 7.93 24.78 -25.43
CA GLY A 192 9.07 25.54 -25.96
C GLY A 192 9.73 26.49 -24.97
N ILE A 193 9.94 26.06 -23.72
CA ILE A 193 10.69 26.84 -22.71
C ILE A 193 12.16 26.96 -23.12
N SER A 194 12.70 28.18 -23.10
CA SER A 194 14.15 28.47 -23.14
C SER A 194 14.76 28.70 -21.76
N ASP A 195 14.04 29.35 -20.83
CA ASP A 195 14.44 29.60 -19.44
C ASP A 195 13.62 28.73 -18.46
N ILE A 196 14.18 27.56 -18.13
CA ILE A 196 13.52 26.58 -17.24
C ILE A 196 13.47 27.07 -15.79
N GLY A 197 14.35 28.00 -15.37
CA GLY A 197 14.46 28.45 -13.99
C GLY A 197 13.19 29.11 -13.48
N LYS A 198 12.64 30.06 -14.25
CA LYS A 198 11.40 30.78 -13.92
C LYS A 198 10.19 29.85 -13.81
N PHE A 199 10.10 28.86 -14.70
CA PHE A 199 9.04 27.85 -14.66
C PHE A 199 9.15 26.90 -13.46
N ILE A 200 10.36 26.55 -13.02
CA ILE A 200 10.54 25.79 -11.77
C ILE A 200 9.99 26.59 -10.57
N SER A 201 10.33 27.88 -10.45
CA SER A 201 9.81 28.72 -9.36
C SER A 201 8.28 28.89 -9.41
N ALA A 202 7.69 29.05 -10.61
CA ALA A 202 6.25 29.25 -10.76
C ALA A 202 5.41 27.95 -10.66
N PHE A 203 5.95 26.78 -11.03
CA PHE A 203 5.17 25.54 -11.13
C PHE A 203 5.58 24.40 -10.19
N SER A 204 6.67 24.49 -9.43
CA SER A 204 7.12 23.43 -8.49
C SER A 204 6.02 22.95 -7.52
N CYS A 205 5.21 23.89 -7.03
CA CYS A 205 4.07 23.69 -6.15
C CYS A 205 2.89 22.93 -6.79
N MET A 206 2.76 22.96 -8.12
CA MET A 206 1.63 22.40 -8.86
C MET A 206 1.82 20.92 -9.23
N GLY A 207 2.92 20.32 -8.80
CA GLY A 207 3.33 18.97 -9.13
C GLY A 207 4.30 18.93 -10.32
N LYS A 208 4.47 17.73 -10.90
CA LYS A 208 5.42 17.52 -11.99
C LYS A 208 4.91 18.16 -13.29
N PHE A 209 5.60 19.21 -13.74
CA PHE A 209 5.44 19.78 -15.08
C PHE A 209 6.25 18.98 -16.12
N TYR A 210 5.91 19.19 -17.39
CA TYR A 210 6.56 18.58 -18.54
C TYR A 210 6.92 19.65 -19.57
N ASN A 211 8.21 19.94 -19.76
CA ASN A 211 8.66 20.78 -20.89
C ASN A 211 8.69 19.93 -22.17
N VAL A 212 8.25 20.51 -23.29
CA VAL A 212 8.53 20.00 -24.64
C VAL A 212 9.39 21.03 -25.36
N ASP A 213 10.64 20.65 -25.61
CA ASP A 213 11.66 21.42 -26.33
C ASP A 213 11.47 21.36 -27.85
N ASN A 214 11.08 20.18 -28.35
CA ASN A 214 10.96 19.86 -29.77
C ASN A 214 9.54 19.33 -30.10
N PRO A 215 8.84 19.87 -31.12
CA PRO A 215 7.53 19.41 -31.57
C PRO A 215 7.40 17.90 -31.82
N VAL A 216 8.48 17.22 -32.23
CA VAL A 216 8.50 15.76 -32.44
C VAL A 216 8.19 14.99 -31.15
N ASN A 217 8.66 15.48 -30.01
CA ASN A 217 8.50 14.83 -28.70
C ASN A 217 7.09 15.02 -28.10
N PHE A 218 6.37 16.07 -28.52
CA PHE A 218 5.08 16.51 -27.95
C PHE A 218 4.06 15.37 -27.81
N ASN A 219 3.85 14.59 -28.87
CA ASN A 219 2.91 13.46 -28.88
C ASN A 219 3.35 12.33 -27.93
N GLY A 220 4.65 12.06 -27.81
CA GLY A 220 5.19 11.07 -26.87
C GLY A 220 5.02 11.50 -25.41
N VAL A 221 5.22 12.78 -25.12
CA VAL A 221 5.06 13.35 -23.77
C VAL A 221 3.58 13.44 -23.38
N LEU A 222 2.68 13.90 -24.26
CA LEU A 222 1.23 13.84 -24.02
C LEU A 222 0.75 12.40 -23.80
N LYS A 223 1.18 11.45 -24.64
CA LYS A 223 0.86 10.03 -24.47
C LYS A 223 1.30 9.52 -23.09
N LYS A 224 2.52 9.87 -22.66
CA LYS A 224 3.03 9.53 -21.32
C LYS A 224 2.21 10.14 -20.19
N ILE A 225 1.87 11.43 -20.24
CA ILE A 225 1.04 12.10 -19.23
C ILE A 225 -0.33 11.42 -19.14
N MET A 226 -0.91 11.07 -20.28
CA MET A 226 -2.22 10.42 -20.37
C MET A 226 -2.17 8.96 -19.90
N THR A 227 -1.09 8.23 -20.18
CA THR A 227 -0.80 6.96 -19.52
C THR A 227 -0.71 7.14 -18.00
N GLU A 228 0.12 8.05 -17.46
CA GLU A 228 0.20 8.34 -16.01
C GLU A 228 -1.15 8.79 -15.40
N ALA A 229 -1.99 9.48 -16.18
CA ALA A 229 -3.34 9.91 -15.79
C ALA A 229 -4.34 8.76 -15.73
N MET A 230 -4.22 7.73 -16.58
CA MET A 230 -5.16 6.59 -16.62
C MET A 230 -4.66 5.36 -15.84
N THR A 231 -3.36 5.06 -15.84
CA THR A 231 -2.81 3.94 -15.07
C THR A 231 -2.99 4.17 -13.58
N GLN A 232 -3.62 3.20 -12.91
CA GLN A 232 -3.49 3.04 -11.46
C GLN A 232 -2.05 2.61 -11.13
N THR A 233 -1.55 3.01 -9.97
CA THR A 233 -0.32 2.40 -9.43
C THR A 233 -0.73 1.35 -8.42
N THR A 234 -0.29 0.12 -8.64
CA THR A 234 -0.68 -1.01 -7.79
C THR A 234 0.52 -1.63 -7.10
N VAL A 235 0.25 -2.27 -5.97
CA VAL A 235 1.19 -3.04 -5.16
C VAL A 235 0.62 -4.42 -4.92
N GLN A 236 1.45 -5.44 -5.04
CA GLN A 236 1.26 -6.74 -4.41
C GLN A 236 2.26 -6.84 -3.26
N VAL A 237 1.80 -7.16 -2.05
CA VAL A 237 2.70 -7.58 -0.96
C VAL A 237 2.88 -9.09 -1.10
N ASN A 238 4.12 -9.55 -1.07
CA ASN A 238 4.43 -10.97 -1.08
C ASN A 238 4.89 -11.36 0.32
N LEU A 239 3.98 -11.91 1.13
CA LEU A 239 4.37 -12.62 2.35
C LEU A 239 4.95 -13.98 1.95
N ASN A 240 6.26 -14.13 2.09
CA ASN A 240 6.98 -15.31 1.60
C ASN A 240 7.10 -16.40 2.68
N ASP A 241 6.93 -17.66 2.27
CA ASP A 241 7.29 -18.84 3.05
C ASP A 241 8.81 -19.10 3.12
N ILE A 242 9.19 -20.21 3.76
CA ILE A 242 10.58 -20.64 3.92
C ILE A 242 11.27 -20.95 2.58
N GLU A 243 10.51 -21.29 1.53
CA GLU A 243 11.00 -21.55 0.17
C GLU A 243 11.01 -20.29 -0.72
N LYS A 244 10.70 -19.11 -0.13
CA LYS A 244 10.58 -17.80 -0.81
C LYS A 244 9.41 -17.70 -1.79
N LYS A 245 8.38 -18.54 -1.64
CA LYS A 245 7.15 -18.46 -2.44
C LYS A 245 6.11 -17.59 -1.70
N PRO A 246 5.31 -16.78 -2.42
CA PRO A 246 4.36 -15.85 -1.81
C PRO A 246 3.04 -16.54 -1.43
N THR A 247 3.12 -17.48 -0.48
CA THR A 247 2.05 -18.41 -0.09
C THR A 247 1.44 -18.09 1.28
N GLU A 248 2.05 -17.18 2.05
CA GLU A 248 1.56 -16.81 3.37
C GLU A 248 0.43 -15.78 3.27
N THR A 249 -0.56 -15.92 4.14
CA THR A 249 -1.78 -15.10 4.11
C THR A 249 -2.43 -15.00 5.49
N ASP A 250 -3.47 -14.18 5.55
CA ASP A 250 -4.41 -14.02 6.67
C ASP A 250 -3.76 -13.35 7.89
N VAL A 251 -2.91 -12.35 7.61
CA VAL A 251 -2.21 -11.52 8.59
C VAL A 251 -2.51 -10.05 8.30
N ASP A 252 -2.81 -9.26 9.35
CA ASP A 252 -3.04 -7.83 9.21
C ASP A 252 -1.75 -7.05 8.89
N MET A 253 -1.88 -6.01 8.07
CA MET A 253 -0.79 -5.18 7.58
C MET A 253 -1.13 -3.69 7.72
N THR A 254 -0.39 -2.98 8.56
CA THR A 254 -0.49 -1.51 8.68
C THR A 254 0.53 -0.83 7.77
N PHE A 255 0.06 0.05 6.89
CA PHE A 255 0.87 0.90 6.03
C PHE A 255 0.92 2.30 6.62
N TYR A 256 2.11 2.76 6.98
CA TYR A 256 2.38 4.10 7.47
C TYR A 256 3.08 4.95 6.41
N GLU A 257 2.75 6.24 6.33
CA GLU A 257 3.64 7.24 5.73
C GLU A 257 4.85 7.39 6.66
N GLN A 258 6.05 7.11 6.15
CA GLN A 258 7.22 6.95 7.02
C GLN A 258 7.71 8.27 7.63
N SER A 259 7.54 9.40 6.94
CA SER A 259 7.96 10.73 7.40
C SER A 259 7.12 11.26 8.57
N THR A 260 5.84 10.89 8.64
CA THR A 260 4.87 11.40 9.63
C THR A 260 4.48 10.36 10.68
N GLY A 261 4.72 9.06 10.41
CA GLY A 261 4.20 7.95 11.20
C GLY A 261 2.68 7.77 11.09
N LYS A 262 2.02 8.46 10.15
CA LYS A 262 0.56 8.40 9.98
C LYS A 262 0.14 7.09 9.31
N ILE A 263 -0.87 6.42 9.86
CA ILE A 263 -1.53 5.27 9.20
C ILE A 263 -2.24 5.77 7.93
N ILE A 264 -1.93 5.13 6.80
CA ILE A 264 -2.54 5.39 5.49
C ILE A 264 -3.50 4.24 5.12
N TYR A 265 -3.13 3.00 5.40
CA TYR A 265 -3.97 1.82 5.22
C TYR A 265 -3.79 0.83 6.38
N ASN A 266 -4.83 0.05 6.66
CA ASN A 266 -4.76 -1.16 7.49
C ASN A 266 -5.63 -2.23 6.85
N MET A 267 -5.10 -3.45 6.65
CA MET A 267 -5.78 -4.49 5.89
C MET A 267 -5.20 -5.89 6.16
N ILE A 268 -6.08 -6.90 6.19
CA ILE A 268 -5.67 -8.30 6.22
C ILE A 268 -5.17 -8.70 4.82
N HIS A 269 -3.97 -9.27 4.75
CA HIS A 269 -3.43 -9.88 3.54
C HIS A 269 -4.29 -11.06 3.09
N THR A 270 -4.60 -11.14 1.80
CA THR A 270 -5.33 -12.26 1.20
C THR A 270 -4.66 -12.73 -0.10
N ILE A 271 -4.97 -13.96 -0.50
CA ILE A 271 -4.58 -14.57 -1.78
C ILE A 271 -5.83 -14.66 -2.66
N ASN A 272 -5.73 -14.14 -3.88
CA ASN A 272 -6.84 -14.12 -4.84
C ASN A 272 -7.11 -15.50 -5.48
N GLU A 273 -8.22 -15.60 -6.20
CA GLU A 273 -8.70 -16.83 -6.87
C GLU A 273 -7.69 -17.51 -7.80
N ARG A 274 -6.60 -16.82 -8.19
CA ARG A 274 -5.54 -17.34 -9.06
C ARG A 274 -4.32 -17.84 -8.28
N GLY A 275 -4.39 -17.91 -6.95
CA GLY A 275 -3.28 -18.35 -6.09
C GLY A 275 -2.13 -17.34 -5.97
N ASN A 276 -2.39 -16.06 -6.22
CA ASN A 276 -1.41 -14.97 -6.05
C ASN A 276 -1.88 -14.02 -4.93
N PRO A 277 -0.99 -13.38 -4.16
CA PRO A 277 -1.39 -12.33 -3.23
C PRO A 277 -2.19 -11.21 -3.91
N ASP A 278 -3.05 -10.53 -3.16
CA ASP A 278 -3.93 -9.51 -3.71
C ASP A 278 -3.20 -8.22 -4.15
N THR A 279 -3.81 -7.50 -5.10
CA THR A 279 -3.25 -6.33 -5.76
C THR A 279 -3.98 -5.05 -5.33
N ILE A 280 -3.35 -4.30 -4.43
CA ILE A 280 -3.90 -3.09 -3.83
C ILE A 280 -3.51 -1.83 -4.61
N ILE A 281 -4.41 -0.83 -4.65
CA ILE A 281 -4.17 0.47 -5.30
C ILE A 281 -3.74 1.46 -4.21
N ILE A 282 -2.53 2.03 -4.33
CA ILE A 282 -1.99 2.94 -3.31
C ILE A 282 -1.44 4.24 -3.91
N ASN A 283 -1.32 5.29 -3.08
CA ASN A 283 -0.71 6.56 -3.49
C ASN A 283 0.82 6.41 -3.63
N PRO A 284 1.42 6.55 -4.83
CA PRO A 284 2.86 6.39 -5.02
C PRO A 284 3.66 7.68 -4.85
N ASP A 285 3.04 8.78 -4.41
CA ASP A 285 3.74 10.00 -3.99
C ASP A 285 4.33 9.89 -2.57
N LEU A 286 3.97 8.84 -1.81
CA LEU A 286 4.43 8.60 -0.44
C LEU A 286 5.56 7.56 -0.37
N THR A 287 6.43 7.68 0.65
CA THR A 287 7.34 6.62 1.08
C THR A 287 6.74 5.87 2.26
N TYR A 288 6.60 4.55 2.15
CA TYR A 288 5.90 3.74 3.13
C TYR A 288 6.83 3.01 4.10
N LYS A 289 6.29 2.76 5.29
CA LYS A 289 6.70 1.71 6.21
C LYS A 289 5.54 0.73 6.37
N ILE A 290 5.78 -0.56 6.18
CA ILE A 290 4.78 -1.62 6.42
C ILE A 290 5.13 -2.34 7.72
N LEU A 291 4.13 -2.53 8.57
CA LEU A 291 4.16 -3.43 9.73
C LEU A 291 3.22 -4.59 9.44
N VAL A 292 3.75 -5.81 9.47
CA VAL A 292 2.99 -7.06 9.30
C VAL A 292 2.83 -7.70 10.68
N HIS A 293 1.59 -7.87 11.13
CA HIS A 293 1.22 -8.32 12.48
C HIS A 293 1.36 -9.84 12.68
N THR A 294 2.52 -10.36 12.30
CA THR A 294 2.98 -11.71 12.68
C THR A 294 3.45 -11.73 14.14
N ILE A 295 3.76 -12.91 14.69
CA ILE A 295 4.33 -13.06 16.04
C ILE A 295 5.69 -13.77 15.93
N PRO A 296 6.83 -13.09 16.22
CA PRO A 296 6.98 -11.64 16.43
C PRO A 296 6.68 -10.83 15.15
N PRO A 297 6.30 -9.54 15.26
CA PRO A 297 5.92 -8.73 14.10
C PRO A 297 7.11 -8.35 13.23
N ILE A 298 6.87 -8.20 11.92
CA ILE A 298 7.88 -7.84 10.92
C ILE A 298 7.62 -6.43 10.43
N GLU A 299 8.66 -5.59 10.40
CA GLU A 299 8.59 -4.24 9.85
C GLU A 299 9.50 -4.09 8.62
N LYS A 300 9.01 -3.40 7.59
CA LYS A 300 9.79 -3.04 6.40
C LYS A 300 9.67 -1.55 6.08
N GLN A 301 10.79 -0.86 6.14
CA GLN A 301 10.91 0.59 5.92
C GLN A 301 11.40 0.94 4.50
N ASN A 302 11.36 2.23 4.17
CA ASN A 302 11.92 2.88 2.97
C ASN A 302 11.30 2.38 1.66
N LEU A 303 10.01 2.05 1.67
CA LEU A 303 9.29 1.51 0.53
C LEU A 303 8.82 2.63 -0.41
N VAL A 304 9.61 2.88 -1.45
CA VAL A 304 9.31 3.81 -2.54
C VAL A 304 8.58 3.06 -3.68
N ILE A 305 7.46 3.62 -4.13
CA ILE A 305 6.54 2.97 -5.08
C ILE A 305 6.73 3.55 -6.49
N LYS A 306 6.92 2.70 -7.51
CA LYS A 306 7.11 3.13 -8.90
C LYS A 306 5.77 3.46 -9.54
N LYS A 307 5.62 4.71 -9.97
CA LYS A 307 4.39 5.31 -10.50
C LYS A 307 3.95 4.67 -11.83
N GLY A 308 2.65 4.44 -11.98
CA GLY A 308 2.01 3.99 -13.22
C GLY A 308 2.26 2.52 -13.61
N ILE A 309 2.83 1.72 -12.71
CA ILE A 309 3.08 0.29 -12.92
C ILE A 309 2.60 -0.54 -11.72
N HIS A 310 2.57 -1.86 -11.90
CA HIS A 310 2.50 -2.82 -10.81
C HIS A 310 3.85 -2.89 -10.07
N ASN A 311 3.79 -2.99 -8.74
CA ASN A 311 4.94 -3.08 -7.84
C ASN A 311 4.80 -4.33 -6.97
N THR A 312 5.91 -4.94 -6.58
CA THR A 312 5.90 -6.13 -5.70
C THR A 312 6.79 -5.88 -4.48
N ILE A 313 6.27 -6.13 -3.28
CA ILE A 313 6.96 -5.90 -2.01
C ILE A 313 7.17 -7.25 -1.30
N PRO A 314 8.34 -7.90 -1.46
CA PRO A 314 8.64 -9.15 -0.75
C PRO A 314 8.94 -8.91 0.73
N ILE A 315 8.29 -9.67 1.60
CA ILE A 315 8.50 -9.69 3.06
C ILE A 315 8.55 -11.16 3.47
N ASP A 316 9.69 -11.60 4.01
CA ASP A 316 9.84 -12.98 4.45
C ASP A 316 9.11 -13.20 5.78
N ALA A 317 7.99 -13.92 5.74
CA ALA A 317 7.10 -14.13 6.87
C ALA A 317 6.68 -15.62 6.99
N PRO A 318 7.61 -16.59 6.98
CA PRO A 318 7.28 -18.01 7.07
C PRO A 318 6.61 -18.31 8.41
N GLN A 319 5.45 -18.96 8.40
CA GLN A 319 4.66 -19.21 9.61
C GLN A 319 4.31 -20.69 9.83
N GLY A 320 4.00 -21.00 11.09
CA GLY A 320 3.37 -22.24 11.52
C GLY A 320 2.46 -21.95 12.71
N PHE A 321 1.87 -22.99 13.28
CA PHE A 321 0.88 -22.90 14.33
C PHE A 321 1.35 -23.56 15.62
N LEU A 322 0.99 -22.97 16.76
CA LEU A 322 1.18 -23.56 18.09
C LEU A 322 -0.18 -23.72 18.76
N THR A 323 -0.55 -24.96 19.08
CA THR A 323 -1.73 -25.30 19.88
C THR A 323 -1.28 -25.73 21.27
N LEU A 324 -1.85 -25.11 22.32
CA LEU A 324 -1.59 -25.48 23.71
C LEU A 324 -2.79 -26.24 24.28
N LYS A 325 -2.58 -27.39 24.92
CA LYS A 325 -3.67 -28.23 25.46
C LYS A 325 -3.45 -28.75 26.89
N VAL A 326 -4.54 -28.89 27.64
CA VAL A 326 -4.53 -29.51 28.99
C VAL A 326 -5.09 -30.93 28.92
N GLU A 327 -4.37 -31.90 29.48
CA GLU A 327 -4.84 -33.28 29.63
C GLU A 327 -5.56 -33.46 30.98
N GLY A 328 -6.87 -33.24 30.95
CA GLY A 328 -7.77 -33.30 32.10
C GLY A 328 -8.35 -31.92 32.43
N SER A 329 -8.77 -31.73 33.69
CA SER A 329 -9.17 -30.41 34.20
C SER A 329 -8.00 -29.71 34.88
N TYR A 330 -7.99 -28.37 34.83
CA TYR A 330 -7.10 -27.54 35.64
C TYR A 330 -7.87 -26.90 36.79
N ASN A 331 -8.59 -25.81 36.49
CA ASN A 331 -9.62 -25.19 37.31
C ASN A 331 -10.53 -24.33 36.40
N ASP A 332 -11.45 -23.55 36.98
CA ASP A 332 -12.43 -22.74 36.24
C ASP A 332 -11.84 -21.52 35.49
N LYS A 333 -10.50 -21.38 35.44
CA LYS A 333 -9.81 -20.29 34.74
C LYS A 333 -8.97 -20.85 33.59
N PRO A 334 -8.89 -20.15 32.44
CA PRO A 334 -8.04 -20.57 31.33
C PRO A 334 -6.57 -20.59 31.78
N VAL A 335 -5.89 -21.70 31.52
CA VAL A 335 -4.43 -21.75 31.63
C VAL A 335 -3.83 -20.88 30.52
N GLN A 336 -2.74 -20.18 30.82
CA GLN A 336 -2.02 -19.33 29.89
C GLN A 336 -0.54 -19.70 29.88
N ALA A 337 0.16 -19.44 28.77
CA ALA A 337 1.61 -19.48 28.67
C ALA A 337 2.17 -18.18 28.11
N ILE A 338 3.24 -17.68 28.74
CA ILE A 338 4.09 -16.65 28.16
C ILE A 338 4.94 -17.31 27.08
N VAL A 339 4.80 -16.84 25.84
CA VAL A 339 5.57 -17.32 24.69
C VAL A 339 6.69 -16.33 24.41
N ARG A 340 7.93 -16.83 24.34
CA ARG A 340 9.14 -16.05 24.04
C ARG A 340 9.93 -16.73 22.92
N LYS A 341 10.73 -15.99 22.17
CA LYS A 341 11.72 -16.60 21.25
C LYS A 341 12.81 -17.30 22.07
N ALA A 342 13.30 -18.45 21.62
CA ALA A 342 14.18 -19.29 22.43
C ALA A 342 15.47 -18.55 22.85
N GLY A 343 15.77 -18.58 24.15
CA GLY A 343 16.87 -17.83 24.77
C GLY A 343 16.61 -16.33 25.01
N GLU A 344 15.45 -15.78 24.62
CA GLU A 344 15.10 -14.37 24.83
C GLU A 344 14.09 -14.20 25.98
N MET A 345 14.27 -13.15 26.79
CA MET A 345 13.34 -12.82 27.88
C MET A 345 12.15 -11.95 27.44
N LYS A 346 12.11 -11.49 26.19
CA LYS A 346 11.01 -10.69 25.65
C LYS A 346 9.76 -11.55 25.45
N THR A 347 8.70 -11.24 26.18
CA THR A 347 7.35 -11.76 25.91
C THR A 347 6.91 -11.36 24.49
N LEU A 348 6.49 -12.34 23.70
CA LEU A 348 5.92 -12.14 22.36
C LEU A 348 4.39 -12.31 22.38
N ASN A 349 3.88 -13.27 23.15
CA ASN A 349 2.45 -13.50 23.34
C ASN A 349 2.15 -14.03 24.76
N LEU A 350 0.90 -13.87 25.21
CA LEU A 350 0.32 -14.55 26.36
C LEU A 350 -0.80 -15.46 25.84
N GLN A 351 -0.43 -16.65 25.38
CA GLN A 351 -1.36 -17.56 24.71
C GLN A 351 -2.19 -18.33 25.73
N GLU A 352 -3.51 -18.38 25.53
CA GLU A 352 -4.43 -19.24 26.28
C GLU A 352 -4.42 -20.68 25.75
N PHE A 353 -4.67 -21.62 26.67
CA PHE A 353 -4.85 -23.03 26.33
C PHE A 353 -6.18 -23.29 25.62
N GLU A 354 -6.23 -24.40 24.90
CA GLU A 354 -7.24 -24.78 23.90
C GLU A 354 -7.37 -23.82 22.70
N LYS A 355 -6.50 -22.80 22.59
CA LYS A 355 -6.34 -21.98 21.38
C LYS A 355 -5.14 -22.40 20.52
N THR A 356 -5.25 -22.12 19.23
CA THR A 356 -4.19 -22.27 18.24
C THR A 356 -3.82 -20.89 17.71
N GLU A 357 -2.54 -20.53 17.75
CA GLU A 357 -2.03 -19.22 17.36
C GLU A 357 -0.98 -19.35 16.24
N LYS A 358 -0.90 -18.36 15.34
CA LYS A 358 0.01 -18.36 14.18
C LYS A 358 1.31 -17.58 14.48
N TYR A 359 2.44 -18.27 14.51
CA TYR A 359 3.77 -17.69 14.81
C TYR A 359 4.69 -17.80 13.59
N LEU A 360 5.76 -16.99 13.55
CA LEU A 360 6.85 -17.21 12.60
C LEU A 360 7.56 -18.54 12.88
N VAL A 361 8.09 -19.17 11.83
CA VAL A 361 8.93 -20.37 11.91
C VAL A 361 10.18 -20.10 12.75
N GLY A 362 10.45 -20.96 13.73
CA GLY A 362 11.55 -20.76 14.68
C GLY A 362 11.44 -21.63 15.93
N LYS A 363 12.26 -21.30 16.93
CA LYS A 363 12.24 -21.95 18.26
C LYS A 363 11.78 -20.96 19.33
N TYR A 364 10.95 -21.45 20.23
CA TYR A 364 10.28 -20.68 21.27
C TYR A 364 10.42 -21.34 22.63
N ASP A 365 10.52 -20.52 23.68
CA ASP A 365 10.47 -20.98 25.07
C ASP A 365 9.12 -20.58 25.67
N LEU A 366 8.44 -21.55 26.29
CA LEU A 366 7.14 -21.39 26.92
C LEU A 366 7.30 -21.39 28.45
N GLU A 367 6.72 -20.40 29.10
CA GLU A 367 6.51 -20.39 30.56
C GLU A 367 5.01 -20.43 30.84
N VAL A 368 4.52 -21.62 31.17
CA VAL A 368 3.11 -21.84 31.52
C VAL A 368 2.84 -21.28 32.91
N LEU A 369 1.72 -20.59 33.07
CA LEU A 369 1.31 -19.95 34.33
C LEU A 369 0.69 -20.93 35.35
N THR A 370 1.10 -22.20 35.27
CA THR A 370 0.84 -23.26 36.24
C THR A 370 1.49 -22.98 37.61
N LEU A 371 1.11 -23.80 38.59
CA LEU A 371 1.70 -23.85 39.93
C LEU A 371 2.18 -25.30 40.23
N PRO A 372 3.49 -25.57 40.39
CA PRO A 372 4.63 -24.74 39.98
C PRO A 372 4.62 -24.38 38.49
N ARG A 373 5.42 -23.38 38.11
CA ARG A 373 5.59 -22.91 36.73
C ARG A 373 6.19 -23.99 35.84
N THR A 374 5.43 -24.50 34.88
CA THR A 374 5.91 -25.45 33.87
C THR A 374 6.69 -24.69 32.79
N LYS A 375 7.97 -25.01 32.60
CA LYS A 375 8.83 -24.40 31.57
C LYS A 375 9.13 -25.41 30.49
N ILE A 376 8.95 -25.03 29.22
CA ILE A 376 9.14 -25.90 28.05
C ILE A 376 10.01 -25.14 27.05
N ALA A 377 11.27 -25.55 26.90
CA ALA A 377 12.25 -24.83 26.09
C ALA A 377 12.36 -25.41 24.67
N ASN A 378 12.81 -24.58 23.72
CA ASN A 378 13.11 -24.95 22.32
C ASN A 378 11.94 -25.60 21.55
N VAL A 379 10.70 -25.19 21.83
CA VAL A 379 9.51 -25.58 21.05
C VAL A 379 9.67 -25.11 19.61
N GLU A 380 9.77 -26.05 18.68
CA GLU A 380 10.07 -25.79 17.27
C GLU A 380 8.77 -25.68 16.45
N ILE A 381 8.52 -24.51 15.86
CA ILE A 381 7.38 -24.23 14.98
C ILE A 381 7.89 -24.28 13.53
N LYS A 382 7.27 -25.12 12.69
CA LYS A 382 7.68 -25.40 11.30
C LYS A 382 6.65 -24.92 10.30
N GLN A 383 7.12 -24.61 9.10
CA GLN A 383 6.34 -24.08 7.97
C GLN A 383 5.02 -24.84 7.79
N SER A 384 3.90 -24.10 7.78
CA SER A 384 2.55 -24.59 7.51
C SER A 384 2.10 -25.79 8.36
N SER A 385 2.70 -25.99 9.55
CA SER A 385 2.44 -27.14 10.42
C SER A 385 1.98 -26.71 11.82
N THR A 386 1.23 -27.59 12.50
CA THR A 386 0.71 -27.34 13.85
C THR A 386 1.49 -28.11 14.91
N GLN A 387 2.39 -27.43 15.62
CA GLN A 387 3.02 -27.97 16.81
C GLN A 387 2.00 -27.96 17.95
N THR A 388 1.67 -29.14 18.48
CA THR A 388 0.82 -29.25 19.69
C THR A 388 1.70 -29.46 20.91
N ILE A 389 1.52 -28.65 21.95
CA ILE A 389 2.13 -28.86 23.26
C ILE A 389 1.02 -29.20 24.26
N LYS A 390 1.23 -30.25 25.04
CA LYS A 390 0.31 -30.71 26.07
C LYS A 390 0.93 -30.57 27.46
N ILE A 391 0.11 -30.26 28.45
CA ILE A 391 0.45 -30.34 29.88
C ILE A 391 -0.59 -31.18 30.62
N PRO A 392 -0.26 -31.84 31.74
CA PRO A 392 -1.27 -32.47 32.57
C PRO A 392 -2.16 -31.42 33.26
N GLY A 393 -3.42 -31.79 33.52
CA GLY A 393 -4.27 -31.10 34.49
C GLY A 393 -3.67 -31.05 35.91
N SER A 394 -4.15 -30.12 36.73
CA SER A 394 -3.78 -30.06 38.14
C SER A 394 -4.58 -31.04 39.00
N GLY A 395 -4.05 -31.38 40.17
CA GLY A 395 -4.86 -31.88 41.28
C GLY A 395 -5.28 -30.75 42.22
N LEU A 396 -6.49 -30.85 42.77
CA LEU A 396 -7.00 -29.99 43.82
C LEU A 396 -6.48 -30.48 45.18
N VAL A 397 -5.93 -29.57 45.98
CA VAL A 397 -5.39 -29.84 47.30
C VAL A 397 -6.05 -28.91 48.33
N ASP A 398 -6.89 -29.46 49.19
CA ASP A 398 -7.47 -28.77 50.35
C ASP A 398 -6.54 -28.91 51.55
N MET A 399 -5.86 -27.83 51.91
CA MET A 399 -4.90 -27.77 53.01
C MET A 399 -5.59 -27.39 54.31
N GLN A 400 -5.55 -28.25 55.33
CA GLN A 400 -6.19 -28.01 56.62
C GLN A 400 -5.14 -27.97 57.75
N ARG A 401 -5.15 -26.89 58.53
CA ARG A 401 -4.19 -26.63 59.62
C ARG A 401 -4.84 -26.65 61.01
N PRO A 402 -4.10 -27.07 62.06
CA PRO A 402 -4.63 -27.16 63.43
C PRO A 402 -4.66 -25.80 64.15
N ALA A 403 -3.89 -24.81 63.68
CA ALA A 403 -3.87 -23.43 64.19
C ALA A 403 -3.33 -22.47 63.10
N LEU A 404 -3.42 -21.17 63.36
CA LEU A 404 -2.73 -20.15 62.56
C LEU A 404 -1.20 -20.29 62.70
N GLY A 405 -0.45 -19.97 61.65
CA GLY A 405 1.00 -20.16 61.63
C GLY A 405 1.63 -19.94 60.26
N SER A 406 2.95 -19.79 60.24
CA SER A 406 3.73 -19.62 59.02
C SER A 406 4.08 -20.98 58.41
N GLY A 407 4.09 -21.07 57.08
CA GLY A 407 4.55 -22.27 56.38
C GLY A 407 4.74 -22.06 54.89
N SER A 408 5.32 -23.05 54.23
CA SER A 408 5.65 -22.99 52.80
C SER A 408 5.46 -24.35 52.14
N ILE A 409 5.13 -24.35 50.85
CA ILE A 409 5.04 -25.56 50.02
C ILE A 409 6.25 -25.63 49.09
N TYR A 410 6.86 -26.82 49.08
CA TYR A 410 8.03 -27.17 48.29
C TYR A 410 7.71 -28.34 47.36
N LEU A 411 8.29 -28.35 46.17
CA LEU A 411 8.35 -29.49 45.25
C LEU A 411 9.60 -30.32 45.55
N GLU A 412 9.48 -31.64 45.68
CA GLU A 412 10.60 -32.58 45.84
C GLU A 412 10.93 -33.29 44.52
N GLU A 413 12.04 -32.92 43.89
CA GLU A 413 12.53 -33.53 42.63
C GLU A 413 14.03 -33.78 42.67
N GLY A 414 14.48 -34.98 42.26
CA GLY A 414 15.90 -35.33 42.15
C GLY A 414 16.70 -35.19 43.46
N GLY A 415 16.04 -35.33 44.63
CA GLY A 415 16.65 -35.12 45.94
C GLY A 415 16.81 -33.64 46.35
N LYS A 416 16.28 -32.69 45.55
CA LYS A 416 16.25 -31.26 45.85
C LYS A 416 14.85 -30.81 46.23
N ILE A 417 14.77 -29.82 47.13
CA ILE A 417 13.54 -29.09 47.39
C ILE A 417 13.55 -27.77 46.63
N THR A 418 12.44 -27.44 45.97
CA THR A 418 12.23 -26.14 45.32
C THR A 418 11.07 -25.44 46.00
N TRP A 419 11.28 -24.22 46.52
CA TRP A 419 10.20 -23.41 47.09
C TRP A 419 9.22 -23.00 45.99
N ILE A 420 7.91 -23.20 46.22
CA ILE A 420 6.87 -22.85 45.26
C ILE A 420 6.08 -21.62 45.72
N PHE A 421 5.62 -21.60 46.99
CA PHE A 421 4.96 -20.45 47.60
C PHE A 421 4.88 -20.58 49.14
N ASN A 422 4.49 -19.49 49.80
CA ASN A 422 4.21 -19.44 51.24
C ASN A 422 2.70 -19.57 51.50
N LEU A 423 2.34 -20.37 52.50
CA LEU A 423 0.97 -20.45 53.02
C LEU A 423 0.59 -19.13 53.71
N ARG A 424 -0.69 -18.74 53.62
CA ARG A 424 -1.22 -17.57 54.36
C ARG A 424 -1.24 -17.83 55.86
N ASP A 425 -0.72 -16.91 56.69
CA ASP A 425 -0.65 -17.14 58.15
C ASP A 425 -1.92 -16.75 58.92
N ASP A 426 -2.93 -16.23 58.22
CA ASP A 426 -4.19 -15.70 58.76
C ASP A 426 -5.41 -16.62 58.59
N ILE A 427 -5.27 -17.76 57.91
CA ILE A 427 -6.35 -18.73 57.68
C ILE A 427 -5.92 -20.18 58.02
N LEU A 428 -6.91 -21.03 58.36
CA LEU A 428 -6.69 -22.45 58.66
C LEU A 428 -6.77 -23.33 57.41
N ASN A 429 -7.77 -23.08 56.56
CA ASN A 429 -8.04 -23.83 55.33
C ASN A 429 -7.60 -23.03 54.09
N GLU A 430 -6.97 -23.69 53.12
CA GLU A 430 -6.51 -23.04 51.88
C GLU A 430 -6.49 -24.05 50.73
N VAL A 431 -7.02 -23.69 49.55
CA VAL A 431 -7.20 -24.61 48.42
C VAL A 431 -6.23 -24.26 47.29
N PHE A 432 -5.49 -25.26 46.82
CA PHE A 432 -4.49 -25.10 45.76
C PHE A 432 -4.78 -26.01 44.56
N PHE A 433 -4.41 -25.53 43.37
CA PHE A 433 -4.39 -26.31 42.14
C PHE A 433 -2.93 -26.54 41.77
N LEU A 434 -2.43 -27.74 42.02
CA LEU A 434 -1.02 -28.09 41.84
C LEU A 434 -0.81 -29.02 40.65
N GLN A 435 0.25 -28.81 39.88
CA GLN A 435 0.68 -29.78 38.85
C GLN A 435 1.08 -31.12 39.48
N PRO A 436 1.03 -32.24 38.74
CA PRO A 436 1.44 -33.53 39.26
C PRO A 436 2.91 -33.53 39.71
N GLY A 437 3.20 -34.14 40.85
CA GLY A 437 4.53 -34.09 41.46
C GLY A 437 4.51 -34.51 42.94
N ASN A 438 5.69 -34.60 43.55
CA ASN A 438 5.85 -34.88 44.98
C ASN A 438 6.12 -33.58 45.72
N TYR A 439 5.46 -33.39 46.86
CA TYR A 439 5.46 -32.13 47.58
C TYR A 439 5.69 -32.32 49.07
N ARG A 440 6.23 -31.27 49.68
CA ARG A 440 6.42 -31.13 51.12
C ARG A 440 5.82 -29.81 51.59
N ILE A 441 5.13 -29.84 52.73
CA ILE A 441 4.85 -28.65 53.54
C ILE A 441 5.82 -28.63 54.71
N GLU A 442 6.37 -27.44 54.98
CA GLU A 442 6.93 -27.09 56.30
C GLU A 442 5.96 -26.09 56.94
N PHE A 443 5.46 -26.36 58.15
CA PHE A 443 4.51 -25.48 58.84
C PHE A 443 4.82 -25.35 60.34
N ARG A 444 4.81 -24.13 60.87
CA ARG A 444 4.93 -23.86 62.31
C ARG A 444 3.83 -22.92 62.80
N ARG A 445 3.11 -23.36 63.83
CA ARG A 445 2.05 -22.59 64.51
C ARG A 445 2.59 -21.27 65.09
N LYS A 446 1.75 -20.22 65.10
CA LYS A 446 2.10 -18.83 65.48
C LYS A 446 2.45 -18.65 66.96
N ASP A 447 1.93 -19.53 67.82
CA ASP A 447 2.24 -19.60 69.25
C ASP A 447 3.63 -20.19 69.54
N GLN A 448 4.10 -21.12 68.71
CA GLN A 448 5.40 -21.79 68.87
C GLN A 448 6.55 -20.86 68.44
N LYS A 449 7.56 -20.67 69.30
CA LYS A 449 8.69 -19.76 69.06
C LYS A 449 9.98 -20.46 68.64
N ASP A 450 10.07 -21.75 68.91
CA ASP A 450 11.15 -22.66 68.52
C ASP A 450 10.98 -23.13 67.07
N SER A 451 12.08 -23.39 66.36
CA SER A 451 12.08 -23.91 64.98
C SER A 451 11.92 -25.44 64.93
N GLU A 452 12.31 -26.16 65.99
CA GLU A 452 12.12 -27.62 66.12
C GLU A 452 10.64 -28.01 66.26
N LYS A 453 9.74 -27.03 66.42
CA LYS A 453 8.27 -27.20 66.42
C LYS A 453 7.65 -27.03 65.04
N SER A 454 8.46 -27.11 63.98
CA SER A 454 8.00 -27.16 62.59
C SER A 454 7.52 -28.57 62.27
N ILE A 455 6.38 -28.68 61.60
CA ILE A 455 5.73 -29.93 61.21
C ILE A 455 5.99 -30.14 59.71
N GLU A 456 6.77 -31.17 59.39
CA GLU A 456 6.95 -31.64 58.01
C GLU A 456 5.73 -32.49 57.59
N LYS A 457 5.18 -32.25 56.40
CA LYS A 457 4.21 -33.17 55.78
C LYS A 457 4.50 -33.40 54.29
N LYS A 458 4.78 -34.65 53.92
CA LYS A 458 4.91 -35.06 52.51
C LYS A 458 3.59 -35.54 51.93
N PHE A 459 3.37 -35.26 50.65
CA PHE A 459 2.22 -35.71 49.85
C PHE A 459 2.59 -35.75 48.36
N SER A 460 1.70 -36.30 47.53
CA SER A 460 1.92 -36.42 46.08
C SER A 460 0.63 -36.04 45.33
N VAL A 461 0.76 -35.33 44.21
CA VAL A 461 -0.36 -34.81 43.41
C VAL A 461 -0.42 -35.57 42.09
N LYS A 462 -1.63 -35.96 41.67
CA LYS A 462 -1.90 -36.55 40.34
C LYS A 462 -2.85 -35.65 39.54
N SER A 463 -2.78 -35.69 38.20
CA SER A 463 -3.71 -34.93 37.34
C SER A 463 -5.17 -35.29 37.67
N GLY A 464 -6.03 -34.29 37.81
CA GLY A 464 -7.46 -34.47 38.13
C GLY A 464 -7.76 -35.06 39.51
N SER A 465 -6.76 -35.28 40.38
CA SER A 465 -7.00 -35.77 41.74
C SER A 465 -7.56 -34.67 42.65
N ASN A 466 -8.33 -35.08 43.67
CA ASN A 466 -8.75 -34.22 44.77
C ASN A 466 -8.27 -34.86 46.08
N GLN A 467 -7.59 -34.11 46.94
CA GLN A 467 -7.08 -34.60 48.22
C GLN A 467 -7.13 -33.52 49.32
N THR A 468 -7.56 -33.93 50.51
CA THR A 468 -7.45 -33.12 51.74
C THR A 468 -6.17 -33.49 52.49
N ILE A 469 -5.27 -32.52 52.68
CA ILE A 469 -4.05 -32.68 53.45
C ILE A 469 -4.23 -32.04 54.83
N LYS A 470 -4.31 -32.88 55.86
CA LYS A 470 -4.40 -32.44 57.26
C LYS A 470 -3.00 -32.41 57.87
N ILE A 471 -2.60 -31.23 58.34
CA ILE A 471 -1.47 -31.05 59.25
C ILE A 471 -1.99 -31.31 60.66
N GLN A 472 -1.21 -32.01 61.49
CA GLN A 472 -1.58 -32.43 62.85
C GLN A 472 -0.59 -31.84 63.86
#